data_AF-A0AAN8IQQ4-F1
#
_entry.id   AF-A0AAN8IQQ4-F1
#
_cell.length_a   1.000
_cell.length_b   1.000
_cell.length_c   1.000
_cell.angle_alpha   90.00
_cell.angle_beta   90.00
_cell.angle_gamma   90.00
#
_symmetry.space_group_name_H-M   'P 1'
#
loop_
_entity.id
_entity.type
_entity.pdbx_description
1 polymer ?
#
loop_
_entity_poly.entity_id
_entity_poly.type
_entity_poly.pdbx_seq_one_letter_code
_entity_poly.pdbx_strand_id
1 'polypeptide(L)'
;MALYPGICDVSDCLPGRSNCNTKDKIPPVVMSCPRNKRKVSSNRLSRIDWDTTNMFTDNVGVVSVKSNFRSGQSFTWGYYRVIYEAKDAAGNKAVCSFSVIISPTECEAPEADEQLQGELSVEPVNGTDSAMVARVVCNDTFYSRKDPDFYVCDVM
;
A
#
# COMPACT_ATOMS: atom_id res chain seq x y z
N MET A 1 -9.53 -3.30 -9.64
CA MET A 1 -10.61 -2.69 -8.85
C MET A 1 -11.91 -3.31 -9.31
N ALA A 2 -12.63 -4.03 -8.44
CA ALA A 2 -13.93 -4.61 -8.80
C ALA A 2 -15.01 -3.81 -8.06
N LEU A 3 -15.80 -3.06 -8.81
CA LEU A 3 -17.05 -2.47 -8.33
C LEU A 3 -18.11 -3.57 -8.40
N TYR A 4 -18.49 -4.11 -7.24
CA TYR A 4 -19.68 -4.94 -7.16
C TYR A 4 -20.90 -4.02 -7.25
N PRO A 5 -21.86 -4.27 -8.17
CA PRO A 5 -23.12 -3.53 -8.16
C PRO A 5 -23.87 -3.87 -6.87
N GLY A 6 -24.11 -2.86 -6.04
CA GLY A 6 -24.94 -3.00 -4.86
C GLY A 6 -26.34 -3.44 -5.28
N ILE A 7 -26.74 -4.63 -4.86
CA ILE A 7 -28.11 -5.12 -5.02
C ILE A 7 -29.02 -4.18 -4.23
N CYS A 8 -30.02 -3.57 -4.88
CA CYS A 8 -31.02 -2.76 -4.21
C CYS A 8 -31.93 -3.67 -3.38
N ASP A 9 -31.92 -3.51 -2.06
CA ASP A 9 -32.93 -4.09 -1.16
C ASP A 9 -33.75 -2.98 -0.51
N VAL A 10 -35.05 -3.24 -0.36
CA VAL A 10 -36.09 -2.26 -0.04
C VAL A 10 -35.92 -1.80 1.41
N SER A 11 -35.51 -0.55 1.59
CA SER A 11 -35.52 0.11 2.89
C SER A 11 -36.67 1.11 2.94
N ASP A 12 -37.89 0.63 3.10
CA ASP A 12 -38.98 1.47 3.59
C ASP A 12 -39.86 0.65 4.53
N CYS A 13 -39.96 1.14 5.76
CA CYS A 13 -40.92 0.66 6.73
C CYS A 13 -42.26 1.25 6.39
N LEU A 14 -43.12 0.43 5.78
CA LEU A 14 -44.52 0.78 5.58
C LEU A 14 -45.13 1.24 6.92
N PRO A 15 -45.95 2.32 6.92
CA PRO A 15 -46.61 2.79 8.13
C PRO A 15 -47.45 1.65 8.74
N GLY A 16 -47.13 1.27 9.99
CA GLY A 16 -47.82 0.20 10.73
C GLY A 16 -46.95 -0.98 11.22
N ARG A 17 -45.63 -1.01 10.94
CA ARG A 17 -44.71 -2.04 11.47
C ARG A 17 -43.81 -1.50 12.59
N SER A 18 -43.86 -2.13 13.77
CA SER A 18 -43.14 -1.71 14.99
C SER A 18 -41.70 -2.24 15.12
N ASN A 19 -41.27 -3.17 14.25
CA ASN A 19 -39.92 -3.76 14.30
C ASN A 19 -39.21 -3.64 12.96
N CYS A 20 -38.65 -2.47 12.70
CA CYS A 20 -37.78 -2.25 11.56
C CYS A 20 -36.32 -2.25 11.99
N ASN A 21 -35.56 -3.23 11.51
CA ASN A 21 -34.10 -3.21 11.62
C ASN A 21 -33.55 -2.17 10.65
N THR A 22 -33.46 -0.91 11.09
CA THR A 22 -32.71 0.14 10.40
C THR A 22 -31.23 -0.17 10.49
N LYS A 23 -30.77 -1.06 9.61
CA LYS A 23 -29.38 -1.47 9.52
C LYS A 23 -28.63 -0.46 8.66
N ASP A 24 -27.55 0.09 9.21
CA ASP A 24 -26.69 1.01 8.50
C ASP A 24 -26.06 0.36 7.25
N LYS A 25 -25.99 1.13 6.15
CA LYS A 25 -25.48 0.70 4.84
C LYS A 25 -24.23 1.46 4.40
N ILE A 26 -23.70 2.35 5.23
CA ILE A 26 -22.56 3.19 4.89
C ILE A 26 -21.31 2.49 5.43
N PRO A 27 -20.34 2.11 4.58
CA PRO A 27 -19.12 1.51 5.07
C PRO A 27 -18.23 2.54 5.78
N PRO A 28 -17.37 2.09 6.72
CA PRO A 28 -16.40 2.98 7.34
C PRO A 28 -15.53 3.69 6.31
N VAL A 29 -15.23 4.95 6.57
CA VAL A 29 -14.35 5.77 5.73
C VAL A 29 -12.93 5.68 6.27
N VAL A 30 -11.96 5.47 5.37
CA VAL A 30 -10.53 5.50 5.69
C VAL A 30 -10.08 6.96 5.82
N MET A 31 -9.66 7.36 7.02
CA MET A 31 -9.24 8.75 7.31
C MET A 31 -7.71 8.92 7.20
N SER A 32 -6.95 8.01 7.80
CA SER A 32 -5.49 8.03 7.82
C SER A 32 -4.93 6.63 7.58
N CYS A 33 -4.57 6.33 6.33
CA CYS A 33 -3.86 5.10 5.99
C CYS A 33 -2.35 5.36 6.03
N PRO A 34 -1.56 4.53 6.73
CA PRO A 34 -0.10 4.65 6.70
C PRO A 34 0.42 4.57 5.27
N ARG A 35 1.43 5.38 4.97
CA ARG A 35 2.18 5.25 3.71
C ARG A 35 3.13 4.05 3.76
N ASN A 36 3.57 3.61 2.59
CA ASN A 36 4.55 2.55 2.48
C ASN A 36 5.83 2.91 3.24
N LYS A 37 6.41 1.92 3.90
CA LYS A 37 7.59 2.07 4.77
C LYS A 37 8.75 1.28 4.19
N ARG A 38 9.91 1.91 4.14
CA ARG A 38 11.18 1.27 3.79
C ARG A 38 12.16 1.43 4.93
N LYS A 39 12.86 0.36 5.28
CA LYS A 39 13.93 0.39 6.28
C LYS A 39 15.11 -0.43 5.79
N VAL A 40 16.29 0.18 5.79
CA VAL A 40 17.55 -0.55 5.56
C VAL A 40 18.14 -0.93 6.91
N SER A 41 18.52 -2.19 7.07
CA SER A 41 19.18 -2.66 8.27
C SER A 41 20.02 -3.89 8.00
N SER A 42 21.28 -3.84 8.42
CA SER A 42 22.18 -4.99 8.49
C SER A 42 21.73 -6.07 9.47
N ASN A 43 20.77 -5.77 10.35
CA ASN A 43 20.18 -6.76 11.24
C ASN A 43 19.06 -7.50 10.53
N ARG A 44 19.12 -8.84 10.56
CA ARG A 44 18.10 -9.73 9.99
C ARG A 44 16.72 -9.57 10.62
N LEU A 45 16.63 -8.98 11.82
CA LEU A 45 15.37 -8.64 12.48
C LEU A 45 15.33 -7.13 12.74
N SER A 46 14.32 -6.48 12.21
CA SER A 46 14.14 -5.04 12.30
C SER A 46 12.75 -4.68 12.79
N ARG A 47 12.70 -3.93 13.89
CA ARG A 47 11.46 -3.32 14.40
C ARG A 47 11.05 -2.15 13.51
N ILE A 48 9.77 -2.07 13.14
CA ILE A 48 9.23 -0.96 12.36
C ILE A 48 7.88 -0.51 12.91
N ASP A 49 7.68 0.80 12.97
CA ASP A 49 6.51 1.44 13.54
C ASP A 49 5.81 2.31 12.49
N TRP A 50 4.50 2.35 12.58
CA TRP A 50 3.63 3.22 11.81
C TRP A 50 2.48 3.72 12.70
N ASP A 51 1.91 4.87 12.35
CA ASP A 51 0.78 5.45 13.08
C ASP A 51 -0.49 4.65 12.77
N THR A 52 -1.25 4.31 13.81
CA THR A 52 -2.54 3.61 13.69
C THR A 52 -3.69 4.44 14.25
N THR A 53 -3.45 5.73 14.51
CA THR A 53 -4.44 6.62 15.13
C THR A 53 -5.48 7.02 14.10
N ASN A 54 -6.77 6.90 14.48
CA ASN A 54 -7.92 7.35 13.71
C ASN A 54 -7.96 6.85 12.25
N MET A 55 -7.50 5.62 11.98
CA MET A 55 -7.44 5.09 10.60
C MET A 55 -8.82 5.02 9.91
N PHE A 56 -9.88 4.83 10.69
CA PHE A 56 -11.24 4.66 10.19
C PHE A 56 -12.23 5.49 11.01
N THR A 57 -13.24 6.04 10.36
CA THR A 57 -14.38 6.70 10.98
C THR A 57 -15.67 6.23 10.32
N ASP A 58 -16.78 6.26 11.04
CA ASP A 58 -18.08 5.82 10.54
C ASP A 58 -19.22 6.54 11.27
N ASN A 59 -20.41 6.65 10.65
CA ASN A 59 -21.58 7.31 11.24
C ASN A 59 -22.21 6.52 12.40
N VAL A 60 -22.13 5.18 12.36
CA VAL A 60 -22.57 4.31 13.47
C VAL A 60 -21.41 3.81 14.33
N GLY A 61 -20.19 4.21 13.97
CA GLY A 61 -18.97 3.89 14.69
C GLY A 61 -18.34 2.56 14.27
N VAL A 62 -17.02 2.50 14.41
CA VAL A 62 -16.22 1.32 14.09
C VAL A 62 -16.16 0.40 15.30
N VAL A 63 -16.64 -0.84 15.16
CA VAL A 63 -16.67 -1.81 16.28
C VAL A 63 -15.43 -2.69 16.35
N SER A 64 -14.75 -2.90 15.22
CA SER A 64 -13.52 -3.70 15.21
C SER A 64 -12.59 -3.29 14.09
N VAL A 65 -11.30 -3.26 14.38
CA VAL A 65 -10.22 -3.14 13.39
C VAL A 65 -9.30 -4.33 13.55
N LYS A 66 -9.06 -5.07 12.46
CA LYS A 66 -8.17 -6.23 12.42
C LYS A 66 -7.01 -5.94 11.49
N SER A 67 -5.83 -6.45 11.81
CA SER A 67 -4.66 -6.37 10.94
C SER A 67 -3.90 -7.70 10.89
N ASN A 68 -3.20 -7.94 9.79
CA ASN A 68 -2.29 -9.07 9.65
C ASN A 68 -0.93 -8.84 10.33
N PHE A 69 -0.52 -7.58 10.48
CA PHE A 69 0.69 -7.18 11.20
C PHE A 69 0.42 -6.01 12.16
N ARG A 70 1.24 -5.88 13.21
CA ARG A 70 1.10 -4.82 14.22
C ARG A 70 2.23 -3.81 14.12
N SER A 71 1.92 -2.54 14.39
CA SER A 71 2.93 -1.50 14.52
C SER A 71 3.89 -1.85 15.66
N GLY A 72 5.19 -1.70 15.41
CA GLY A 72 6.23 -2.05 16.37
C GLY A 72 6.62 -3.53 16.39
N GLN A 73 6.09 -4.33 15.46
CA GLN A 73 6.51 -5.72 15.25
C GLN A 73 7.90 -5.76 14.59
N SER A 74 8.66 -6.81 14.89
CA SER A 74 9.92 -7.12 14.21
C SER A 74 9.66 -7.97 12.97
N PHE A 75 10.28 -7.57 11.87
CA PHE A 75 10.18 -8.23 10.57
C PHE A 75 11.59 -8.63 10.12
N THR A 76 11.67 -9.68 9.31
CA THR A 76 12.93 -10.02 8.65
C THR A 76 13.13 -9.22 7.38
N TRP A 77 14.25 -9.42 6.68
CA TRP A 77 14.37 -8.88 5.33
C TRP A 77 13.29 -9.44 4.41
N GLY A 78 12.81 -8.60 3.51
CA GLY A 78 11.78 -8.93 2.55
C GLY A 78 10.69 -7.86 2.42
N TYR A 79 9.66 -8.26 1.69
CA TYR A 79 8.49 -7.44 1.38
C TYR A 79 7.27 -7.97 2.15
N TYR A 80 6.60 -7.08 2.90
CA TYR A 80 5.41 -7.39 3.67
C TYR A 80 4.27 -6.46 3.32
N ARG A 81 3.12 -7.03 2.94
CA ARG A 81 1.90 -6.26 2.72
C ARG A 81 1.09 -6.19 4.00
N VAL A 82 0.98 -5.02 4.60
CA VAL A 82 0.14 -4.78 5.79
C VAL A 82 -1.27 -4.41 5.34
N ILE A 83 -2.27 -5.05 5.94
CA ILE A 83 -3.68 -4.89 5.62
C ILE A 83 -4.43 -4.68 6.92
N TYR A 84 -5.19 -3.58 6.98
CA TYR A 84 -6.13 -3.25 8.04
C TYR A 84 -7.55 -3.34 7.51
N GLU A 85 -8.39 -4.12 8.18
CA GLU A 85 -9.82 -4.26 7.90
C GLU A 85 -10.63 -3.72 9.07
N ALA A 86 -11.41 -2.67 8.85
CA ALA A 86 -12.38 -2.14 9.80
C ALA A 86 -13.77 -2.70 9.51
N LYS A 87 -14.54 -2.87 10.58
CA LYS A 87 -15.95 -3.27 10.54
C LYS A 87 -16.76 -2.37 11.47
N ASP A 88 -17.92 -1.90 11.01
CA ASP A 88 -18.88 -1.13 11.82
C ASP A 88 -19.90 -2.03 12.55
N ALA A 89 -20.80 -1.40 13.32
CA ALA A 89 -21.84 -2.08 14.08
C ALA A 89 -22.88 -2.79 13.21
N ALA A 90 -23.12 -2.31 11.98
CA ALA A 90 -23.99 -2.96 11.00
C ALA A 90 -23.28 -4.10 10.26
N GLY A 91 -21.97 -4.19 10.37
CA GLY A 91 -21.12 -5.16 9.72
C GLY A 91 -20.65 -4.79 8.32
N ASN A 92 -20.75 -3.52 7.90
CA ASN A 92 -20.06 -3.07 6.69
C ASN A 92 -18.55 -2.99 6.97
N LYS A 93 -17.75 -2.99 5.90
CA LYS A 93 -16.30 -3.17 5.99
C LYS A 93 -15.55 -2.16 5.14
N ALA A 94 -14.38 -1.77 5.62
CA ALA A 94 -13.43 -0.92 4.91
C ALA A 94 -12.01 -1.47 5.06
N VAL A 95 -11.17 -1.27 4.04
CA VAL A 95 -9.80 -1.80 4.02
C VAL A 95 -8.80 -0.71 3.69
N CYS A 96 -7.71 -0.67 4.44
CA CYS A 96 -6.51 0.14 4.17
C CYS A 96 -5.31 -0.81 4.07
N SER A 97 -4.45 -0.64 3.08
CA SER A 97 -3.26 -1.48 2.91
C SER A 97 -2.05 -0.67 2.49
N PHE A 98 -0.89 -1.05 3.01
CA PHE A 98 0.40 -0.46 2.68
C PHE A 98 1.52 -1.51 2.73
N SER A 99 2.67 -1.17 2.15
CA SER A 99 3.83 -2.05 2.03
C SER A 99 4.88 -1.70 3.09
N VAL A 100 5.51 -2.72 3.65
CA VAL A 100 6.69 -2.62 4.52
C VAL A 100 7.82 -3.39 3.84
N ILE A 101 8.90 -2.69 3.54
CA ILE A 101 10.08 -3.22 2.86
C ILE A 101 11.26 -3.12 3.82
N ILE A 102 11.92 -4.24 4.07
CA ILE A 102 13.13 -4.29 4.87
C ILE A 102 14.24 -4.92 4.06
N SER A 103 15.30 -4.17 3.82
CA SER A 103 16.45 -4.62 3.04
C SER A 103 17.73 -4.64 3.87
N PRO A 104 18.66 -5.58 3.60
CA PRO A 104 19.98 -5.59 4.23
C PRO A 104 20.82 -4.36 3.83
N THR A 105 20.69 -3.96 2.56
CA THR A 105 21.51 -2.93 1.92
C THR A 105 20.62 -1.90 1.23
N GLU A 106 21.17 -0.71 1.00
CA GLU A 106 20.52 0.27 0.13
C GLU A 106 20.52 -0.19 -1.32
N CYS A 107 19.58 0.34 -2.10
CA CYS A 107 19.60 0.18 -3.55
C CYS A 107 20.84 0.89 -4.07
N GLU A 108 21.79 0.16 -4.63
CA GLU A 108 22.87 0.75 -5.39
C GLU A 108 22.35 1.13 -6.78
N ALA A 109 22.81 2.27 -7.29
CA ALA A 109 22.48 2.69 -8.64
C ALA A 109 23.05 1.66 -9.63
N PRO A 110 22.31 1.25 -10.66
CA PRO A 110 22.86 0.38 -11.68
C PRO A 110 24.04 1.08 -12.35
N GLU A 111 25.15 0.35 -12.52
CA GLU A 111 26.25 0.81 -13.35
C GLU A 111 25.87 0.75 -14.83
N ALA A 112 26.43 1.66 -15.63
CA ALA A 112 26.25 1.61 -17.08
C ALA A 112 26.96 0.36 -17.63
N ASP A 113 26.25 -0.44 -18.43
CA ASP A 113 26.89 -1.52 -19.20
C ASP A 113 27.98 -0.93 -20.10
N GLU A 114 29.15 -1.55 -20.17
CA GLU A 114 30.24 -1.11 -21.08
C GLU A 114 29.80 -1.14 -22.56
N GLN A 115 28.79 -1.95 -22.89
CA GLN A 115 28.18 -2.00 -24.22
C GLN A 115 27.06 -0.96 -24.42
N LEU A 116 26.77 -0.13 -23.41
CA LEU A 116 25.79 0.93 -23.50
C LEU A 116 26.27 1.98 -24.52
N GLN A 117 25.67 1.98 -25.70
CA GLN A 117 25.91 2.97 -26.75
C GLN A 117 25.03 4.21 -26.52
N GLY A 118 25.19 4.83 -25.35
CA GLY A 118 24.39 5.93 -24.85
C GLY A 118 24.83 6.42 -23.47
N GLU A 119 24.03 7.29 -22.87
CA GLU A 119 24.24 7.86 -21.53
C GLU A 119 23.19 7.33 -20.55
N LEU A 120 23.64 6.85 -19.39
CA LEU A 120 22.78 6.49 -18.26
C LEU A 120 22.77 7.63 -17.24
N SER A 121 21.59 8.14 -16.93
CA SER A 121 21.35 9.11 -15.86
C SER A 121 20.51 8.45 -14.77
N VAL A 122 20.98 8.48 -13.52
CA VAL A 122 20.25 7.95 -12.37
C VAL A 122 20.01 9.09 -11.39
N GLU A 123 18.74 9.32 -11.04
CA GLU A 123 18.35 10.37 -10.11
C GLU A 123 17.62 9.77 -8.90
N PRO A 124 17.98 10.16 -7.66
CA PRO A 124 17.23 9.75 -6.48
C PRO A 124 15.86 10.42 -6.48
N VAL A 125 14.82 9.65 -6.20
CA VAL A 125 13.45 10.16 -6.05
C VAL A 125 13.01 10.00 -4.61
N ASN A 126 12.32 11.02 -4.08
CA ASN A 126 11.74 10.96 -2.74
C ASN A 126 10.37 10.24 -2.79
N GLY A 127 10.37 9.02 -3.33
CA GLY A 127 9.20 8.18 -3.50
C GLY A 127 9.08 7.13 -2.39
N THR A 128 7.86 6.74 -2.06
CA THR A 128 7.63 5.61 -1.14
C THR A 128 7.76 4.25 -1.82
N ASP A 129 7.56 4.20 -3.13
CA ASP A 129 7.57 2.98 -3.96
C ASP A 129 8.80 2.86 -4.85
N SER A 130 9.51 3.97 -5.07
CA SER A 130 10.72 4.02 -5.89
C SER A 130 11.72 4.92 -5.19
N ALA A 131 12.97 4.47 -5.12
CA ALA A 131 14.06 5.23 -4.51
C ALA A 131 14.91 5.97 -5.56
N MET A 132 14.92 5.47 -6.81
CA MET A 132 15.70 6.04 -7.90
C MET A 132 14.92 5.90 -9.21
N VAL A 133 15.15 6.83 -10.14
CA VAL A 133 14.73 6.73 -11.53
C VAL A 133 15.98 6.66 -12.40
N ALA A 134 16.01 5.69 -13.31
CA ALA A 134 17.07 5.57 -14.30
C ALA A 134 16.52 6.00 -15.67
N ARG A 135 17.26 6.86 -16.36
CA ARG A 135 16.98 7.32 -17.72
C ARG A 135 18.15 6.94 -18.61
N VAL A 136 17.85 6.27 -19.72
CA VAL A 136 18.85 5.94 -20.74
C VAL A 136 18.60 6.79 -21.97
N VAL A 137 19.63 7.49 -22.43
CA VAL A 137 19.62 8.24 -23.70
C VAL A 137 20.54 7.51 -24.67
N CYS A 138 19.99 6.93 -25.72
CA CYS A 138 20.78 6.28 -26.76
C CYS A 138 21.37 7.29 -27.74
N ASN A 139 22.54 6.98 -28.31
CA ASN A 139 23.10 7.75 -29.42
C ASN A 139 22.20 7.63 -30.67
N ASP A 140 22.31 8.58 -31.61
CA ASP A 140 21.41 8.76 -32.78
C ASP A 140 21.18 7.51 -33.65
N THR A 141 22.08 6.53 -33.61
CA THR A 141 21.98 5.26 -34.37
C THR A 141 21.30 4.12 -33.61
N PHE A 142 21.01 4.30 -32.32
CA PHE A 142 20.48 3.27 -31.44
C PHE A 142 19.15 3.71 -30.83
N TYR A 143 18.26 2.75 -30.63
CA TYR A 143 16.98 2.98 -29.96
C TYR A 143 16.99 2.30 -28.61
N SER A 144 16.45 2.97 -27.60
CA SER A 144 16.18 2.34 -26.31
C SER A 144 15.23 1.17 -26.56
N ARG A 145 15.65 -0.05 -26.22
CA ARG A 145 14.69 -1.15 -26.14
C ARG A 145 13.67 -0.78 -25.10
N LYS A 146 12.42 -1.14 -25.37
CA LYS A 146 11.30 -1.05 -24.43
C LYS A 146 11.45 -2.12 -23.34
N ASP A 147 12.61 -2.16 -22.69
CA ASP A 147 12.88 -2.94 -21.50
C ASP A 147 12.40 -2.11 -20.28
N PRO A 148 12.13 -2.74 -19.12
CA PRO A 148 11.06 -2.32 -18.23
C PRO A 148 11.22 -0.89 -17.72
N ASP A 149 10.09 -0.18 -17.60
CA ASP A 149 9.99 1.22 -17.13
C ASP A 149 10.54 1.44 -15.71
N PHE A 150 10.96 0.38 -15.01
CA PHE A 150 11.50 0.43 -13.65
C PHE A 150 12.48 -0.71 -13.39
N TYR A 151 13.56 -0.39 -12.68
CA TYR A 151 14.49 -1.37 -12.09
C TYR A 151 14.12 -1.58 -10.62
N VAL A 152 14.02 -2.85 -10.22
CA VAL A 152 13.76 -3.23 -8.83
C VAL A 152 15.07 -3.77 -8.25
N CYS A 153 15.55 -3.18 -7.16
CA CYS A 153 16.55 -3.85 -6.34
C CYS A 153 15.81 -4.95 -5.60
N ASP A 154 16.05 -6.20 -5.99
CA ASP A 154 15.46 -7.32 -5.27
C ASP A 154 16.01 -7.35 -3.84
N VAL A 155 15.14 -7.70 -2.89
CA VAL A 155 15.43 -7.69 -1.45
C VAL A 155 16.18 -8.94 -1.01
N MET A 156 16.82 -9.65 -1.95
CA MET A 156 17.34 -11.00 -1.79
C MET A 156 18.82 -11.03 -1.42
#